data_AF-A0A1C3WJ09-F1
#
_entry.id   AF-A0A1C3WJ09-F1
#
_cell.length_a   1.000
_cell.length_b   1.000
_cell.length_c   1.000
_cell.angle_alpha   90.00
_cell.angle_beta   90.00
_cell.angle_gamma   90.00
#
_symmetry.space_group_name_H-M   'P 1'
#
loop_
_entity.id
_entity.type
_entity.pdbx_description
1 polymer ?
#
loop_
_entity_poly.entity_id
_entity_poly.type
_entity_poly.pdbx_seq_one_letter_code
_entity_poly.pdbx_strand_id
1 'polypeptide(L)'
;MSGFGSLYAVSDEARGSLATVQAKSAWYAILGNLQLEDAPTLNTEQSLAVGLLAFASAPPPLSQIATGEFQTEKDGSGDPSVAFFGRWLVGQIAERLAVETEEQYADLIRATGNDPVHKWLFGPMRRFFSEAASDGLAIVMLWGR
;
A
#
# COMPACT_ATOMS: atom_id res chain seq x y z
N MET A 1 9.19 -1.78 18.17
CA MET A 1 9.52 -2.42 16.89
C MET A 1 9.72 -1.32 15.88
N SER A 2 10.91 -1.18 15.31
CA SER A 2 11.23 -0.18 14.28
C SER A 2 10.83 -0.75 12.91
N GLY A 3 9.61 -0.48 12.47
CA GLY A 3 9.16 -0.85 11.12
C GLY A 3 9.28 0.32 10.16
N PHE A 4 9.29 0.03 8.87
CA PHE A 4 9.20 1.06 7.83
C PHE A 4 8.16 0.68 6.79
N GLY A 5 7.69 1.68 6.06
CA GLY A 5 6.74 1.50 4.98
C GLY A 5 6.78 2.68 4.02
N SER A 6 6.68 2.37 2.73
CA SER A 6 6.63 3.39 1.67
C SER A 6 5.65 2.97 0.58
N LEU A 7 4.97 3.95 0.00
CA LEU A 7 4.20 3.80 -1.23
C LEU A 7 4.88 4.59 -2.34
N TYR A 8 4.81 4.06 -3.57
CA TYR A 8 5.39 4.65 -4.77
C TYR A 8 4.34 4.64 -5.88
N ALA A 9 4.10 5.79 -6.51
CA ALA A 9 3.21 5.90 -7.66
C ALA A 9 4.01 5.58 -8.92
N VAL A 10 3.61 4.56 -9.67
CA VAL A 10 4.37 4.00 -10.79
C VAL A 10 3.48 3.78 -12.01
N SER A 11 4.09 3.57 -13.18
CA SER A 11 3.34 3.12 -14.36
C SER A 11 2.71 1.74 -14.14
N ASP A 12 1.50 1.53 -14.68
CA ASP A 12 0.76 0.25 -14.62
C ASP A 12 1.36 -0.84 -15.54
N GLU A 13 2.40 -0.51 -16.32
CA GLU A 13 3.08 -1.44 -17.25
C GLU A 13 3.63 -2.70 -16.56
N ALA A 14 4.04 -2.58 -15.29
CA ALA A 14 4.59 -3.68 -14.50
C ALA A 14 3.57 -4.79 -14.20
N ARG A 15 2.26 -4.48 -14.29
CA ARG A 15 1.17 -5.37 -13.89
C ARG A 15 1.26 -6.74 -14.56
N GLY A 16 1.49 -6.75 -15.87
CA GLY A 16 1.55 -7.99 -16.66
C GLY A 16 2.71 -8.89 -16.23
N SER A 17 3.89 -8.32 -15.95
CA SER A 17 5.05 -9.06 -15.48
C SER A 17 4.85 -9.58 -14.06
N LEU A 18 4.38 -8.72 -13.14
CA LEU A 18 4.16 -9.07 -11.74
C LEU A 18 3.10 -10.17 -11.57
N ALA A 19 2.08 -10.21 -12.43
CA ALA A 19 1.06 -11.25 -12.43
C ALA A 19 1.61 -12.67 -12.70
N THR A 20 2.80 -12.79 -13.28
CA THR A 20 3.40 -14.08 -13.68
C THR A 20 4.46 -14.61 -12.72
N VAL A 21 4.81 -13.85 -11.67
CA VAL A 21 5.88 -14.22 -10.74
C VAL A 21 5.41 -14.18 -9.28
N GLN A 22 5.83 -15.17 -8.49
CA GLN A 22 5.51 -15.27 -7.06
C GLN A 22 6.75 -15.11 -6.17
N ALA A 23 7.91 -15.55 -6.65
CA ALA A 23 9.16 -15.48 -5.90
C ALA A 23 9.61 -14.01 -5.69
N LYS A 24 10.01 -13.68 -4.46
CA LYS A 24 10.51 -12.34 -4.10
C LYS A 24 11.64 -11.85 -4.99
N SER A 25 12.63 -12.70 -5.29
CA SER A 25 13.77 -12.31 -6.14
C SER A 25 13.34 -11.86 -7.54
N ALA A 26 12.35 -12.54 -8.13
CA ALA A 26 11.78 -12.17 -9.43
C ALA A 26 11.01 -10.84 -9.34
N TRP A 27 10.27 -10.61 -8.25
CA TRP A 27 9.64 -9.32 -7.97
C TRP A 27 10.65 -8.19 -7.91
N TYR A 28 11.72 -8.33 -7.11
CA TYR A 28 12.74 -7.28 -6.99
C TYR A 28 13.45 -6.99 -8.31
N ALA A 29 13.67 -7.99 -9.17
CA ALA A 29 14.20 -7.78 -10.51
C ALA A 29 13.25 -6.95 -11.40
N ILE A 30 11.93 -7.15 -11.29
CA ILE A 30 10.94 -6.33 -12.01
C ILE A 30 10.89 -4.91 -11.43
N LEU A 31 10.84 -4.77 -10.10
CA LEU A 31 10.81 -3.48 -9.40
C LEU A 31 12.04 -2.62 -9.69
N GLY A 32 13.21 -3.25 -9.87
CA GLY A 32 14.45 -2.56 -10.27
C GLY A 32 14.35 -1.82 -11.61
N ASN A 33 13.36 -2.13 -12.45
CA ASN A 33 13.10 -1.43 -13.70
C ASN A 33 12.08 -0.29 -13.57
N LEU A 34 11.42 -0.14 -12.41
CA LEU A 34 10.35 0.85 -12.20
C LEU A 34 10.85 2.23 -11.77
N GLN A 35 12.17 2.44 -11.69
CA GLN A 35 12.79 3.72 -11.30
C GLN A 35 12.14 4.32 -10.04
N LEU A 36 11.99 3.51 -8.99
CA LEU A 36 11.30 3.90 -7.76
C LEU A 36 11.95 5.11 -7.08
N GLU A 37 13.24 5.35 -7.32
CA GLU A 37 13.96 6.53 -6.83
C GLU A 37 13.40 7.87 -7.34
N ASP A 38 12.80 7.90 -8.53
CA ASP A 38 12.25 9.10 -9.15
C ASP A 38 10.72 9.20 -9.02
N ALA A 39 10.09 8.13 -8.53
CA ALA A 39 8.64 8.04 -8.39
C ALA A 39 8.11 8.92 -7.23
N PRO A 40 6.92 9.54 -7.39
CA PRO A 40 6.22 10.16 -6.26
C PRO A 40 6.05 9.14 -5.12
N THR A 41 6.44 9.53 -3.91
CA THR A 41 6.48 8.62 -2.77
C THR A 41 5.77 9.17 -1.53
N LEU A 42 5.16 8.27 -0.79
CA LEU A 42 4.65 8.52 0.56
C LEU A 42 5.40 7.62 1.54
N ASN A 43 6.21 8.23 2.41
CA ASN A 43 6.78 7.54 3.57
C ASN A 43 5.71 7.45 4.67
N THR A 44 5.49 6.23 5.15
CA THR A 44 4.46 5.90 6.14
C THR A 44 5.04 5.48 7.49
N GLU A 45 6.38 5.43 7.56
CA GLU A 45 7.15 5.03 8.74
C GLU A 45 6.64 3.71 9.32
N GLN A 46 6.59 3.61 10.64
CA GLN A 46 6.03 2.48 11.37
C GLN A 46 4.49 2.43 11.37
N SER A 47 3.82 3.49 10.91
CA SER A 47 2.35 3.58 10.99
C SER A 47 1.65 2.70 9.96
N LEU A 48 2.33 2.33 8.88
CA LEU A 48 1.77 1.42 7.88
C LEU A 48 1.45 0.05 8.45
N ALA A 49 2.29 -0.51 9.32
CA ALA A 49 2.00 -1.83 9.90
C ALA A 49 0.66 -1.83 10.66
N VAL A 50 0.38 -0.78 11.42
CA VAL A 50 -0.90 -0.60 12.13
C VAL A 50 -2.03 -0.32 11.14
N GLY A 51 -1.79 0.52 10.13
CA GLY A 51 -2.75 0.80 9.07
C GLY A 51 -3.17 -0.43 8.27
N LEU A 52 -2.24 -1.32 7.91
CA LEU A 52 -2.54 -2.57 7.21
C LEU A 52 -3.43 -3.50 8.04
N LEU A 53 -3.21 -3.59 9.35
CA LEU A 53 -4.08 -4.35 10.24
C LEU A 53 -5.50 -3.75 10.30
N ALA A 54 -5.58 -2.43 10.39
CA ALA A 54 -6.86 -1.70 10.41
C ALA A 54 -7.63 -1.92 9.09
N PHE A 55 -6.95 -1.74 7.96
CA PHE A 55 -7.54 -1.94 6.64
C PHE A 55 -7.92 -3.39 6.38
N ALA A 56 -7.17 -4.39 6.83
CA ALA A 56 -7.50 -5.80 6.65
C ALA A 56 -8.90 -6.17 7.20
N SER A 57 -9.41 -5.43 8.18
CA SER A 57 -10.75 -5.62 8.77
C SER A 57 -11.84 -4.77 8.10
N ALA A 58 -11.48 -3.89 7.17
CA ALA A 58 -12.41 -2.99 6.49
C ALA A 58 -13.13 -3.68 5.30
N PRO A 59 -14.32 -3.23 4.91
CA PRO A 59 -14.97 -3.71 3.68
C PRO A 59 -14.14 -3.38 2.42
N PRO A 60 -14.23 -4.20 1.36
CA PRO A 60 -13.66 -3.84 0.06
C PRO A 60 -14.19 -2.49 -0.45
N PRO A 61 -13.37 -1.69 -1.16
CA PRO A 61 -12.02 -2.00 -1.61
C PRO A 61 -10.92 -1.73 -0.56
N LEU A 62 -11.24 -1.17 0.62
CA LEU A 62 -10.23 -0.76 1.60
C LEU A 62 -9.41 -1.92 2.17
N SER A 63 -10.02 -3.10 2.36
CA SER A 63 -9.26 -4.29 2.78
C SER A 63 -8.19 -4.73 1.80
N GLN A 64 -8.32 -4.36 0.53
CA GLN A 64 -7.30 -4.66 -0.46
C GLN A 64 -6.05 -3.80 -0.28
N ILE A 65 -6.09 -2.71 0.52
CA ILE A 65 -4.88 -2.01 0.95
C ILE A 65 -3.92 -2.96 1.68
N ALA A 66 -4.44 -3.93 2.44
CA ALA A 66 -3.62 -4.86 3.21
C ALA A 66 -2.85 -5.88 2.35
N THR A 67 -3.31 -6.15 1.13
CA THR A 67 -2.82 -7.26 0.28
C THR A 67 -2.38 -6.82 -1.11
N GLY A 68 -2.86 -5.68 -1.61
CA GLY A 68 -2.76 -5.33 -3.02
C GLY A 68 -3.56 -6.24 -3.94
N GLU A 69 -3.32 -6.06 -5.24
CA GLU A 69 -3.75 -6.98 -6.30
C GLU A 69 -2.79 -8.18 -6.40
N PHE A 70 -1.49 -7.92 -6.28
CA PHE A 70 -0.45 -8.94 -6.19
C PHE A 70 0.47 -8.64 -5.02
N GLN A 71 1.03 -9.67 -4.41
CA GLN A 71 1.94 -9.54 -3.27
C GLN A 71 3.05 -10.59 -3.34
N THR A 72 4.24 -10.23 -2.88
CA THR A 72 5.33 -11.18 -2.65
C THR A 72 4.97 -12.22 -1.59
N GLU A 73 5.40 -13.47 -1.76
CA GLU A 73 5.28 -14.51 -0.74
C GLU A 73 6.06 -14.20 0.54
N LYS A 74 5.63 -14.78 1.67
CA LYS A 74 6.40 -14.77 2.92
C LYS A 74 7.33 -15.99 2.95
N ASP A 75 8.60 -15.76 2.68
CA ASP A 75 9.65 -16.79 2.55
C ASP A 75 10.63 -16.83 3.73
N GLY A 76 10.50 -15.92 4.69
CA GLY A 76 11.38 -15.85 5.87
C GLY A 76 12.78 -15.31 5.61
N SER A 77 13.06 -14.78 4.41
CA SER A 77 14.37 -14.19 4.04
C SER A 77 14.72 -12.92 4.82
N GLY A 78 13.73 -12.30 5.47
CA GLY A 78 13.86 -10.97 6.10
C GLY A 78 13.68 -9.82 5.11
N ASP A 79 13.59 -10.10 3.81
CA ASP A 79 13.35 -9.07 2.80
C ASP A 79 11.98 -8.39 3.00
N PRO A 80 11.88 -7.09 2.70
CA PRO A 80 10.62 -6.37 2.76
C PRO A 80 9.52 -7.07 1.95
N SER A 81 8.30 -6.97 2.45
CA SER A 81 7.11 -7.36 1.71
C SER A 81 6.78 -6.29 0.68
N VAL A 82 6.31 -6.71 -0.49
CA VAL A 82 5.86 -5.80 -1.55
C VAL A 82 4.48 -6.19 -2.00
N ALA A 83 3.62 -5.19 -2.21
CA ALA A 83 2.32 -5.33 -2.85
C ALA A 83 2.20 -4.36 -4.02
N PHE A 84 1.55 -4.80 -5.09
CA PHE A 84 1.24 -4.02 -6.26
C PHE A 84 -0.26 -3.76 -6.35
N PHE A 85 -0.62 -2.53 -6.69
CA PHE A 85 -1.99 -2.05 -6.85
C PHE A 85 -2.10 -1.52 -8.27
N GLY A 86 -2.74 -2.27 -9.17
CA GLY A 86 -2.93 -1.77 -10.52
C GLY A 86 -3.89 -0.57 -10.55
N ARG A 87 -3.83 0.23 -11.62
CA ARG A 87 -4.57 1.51 -11.75
C ARG A 87 -6.07 1.41 -11.40
N TRP A 88 -6.71 0.30 -11.76
CA TRP A 88 -8.15 0.09 -11.51
C TRP A 88 -8.46 -0.10 -10.03
N LEU A 89 -7.60 -0.79 -9.29
CA LEU A 89 -7.73 -0.95 -7.85
C LEU A 89 -7.40 0.35 -7.12
N VAL A 90 -6.36 1.07 -7.58
CA VAL A 90 -6.01 2.40 -7.05
C VAL A 90 -7.19 3.36 -7.14
N GLY A 91 -7.88 3.41 -8.29
CA GLY A 91 -9.08 4.23 -8.47
C GLY A 91 -10.20 3.92 -7.48
N GLN A 92 -10.54 2.64 -7.29
CA GLN A 92 -11.57 2.23 -6.33
C GLN A 92 -11.19 2.57 -4.88
N ILE A 93 -9.93 2.35 -4.51
CA ILE A 93 -9.45 2.71 -3.18
C ILE A 93 -9.53 4.24 -2.99
N ALA A 94 -9.13 5.02 -3.99
CA ALA A 94 -9.20 6.48 -3.94
C ALA A 94 -10.64 6.99 -3.77
N GLU A 95 -11.58 6.46 -4.56
CA GLU A 95 -13.01 6.77 -4.44
C GLU A 95 -13.55 6.45 -3.04
N ARG A 96 -13.15 5.30 -2.48
CA ARG A 96 -13.60 4.92 -1.15
C ARG A 96 -12.97 5.80 -0.07
N LEU A 97 -11.67 6.07 -0.13
CA LEU A 97 -10.97 6.96 0.82
C LEU A 97 -11.51 8.40 0.77
N ALA A 98 -12.06 8.85 -0.36
CA ALA A 98 -12.64 10.19 -0.50
C ALA A 98 -13.90 10.40 0.37
N VAL A 99 -14.66 9.33 0.64
CA VAL A 99 -15.88 9.37 1.48
C VAL A 99 -15.66 8.88 2.90
N GLU A 100 -14.49 8.31 3.20
CA GLU A 100 -14.08 7.97 4.56
C GLU A 100 -13.57 9.20 5.31
N THR A 101 -13.75 9.19 6.63
CA THR A 101 -13.25 10.22 7.54
C THR A 101 -12.05 9.72 8.35
N GLU A 102 -11.24 10.65 8.85
CA GLU A 102 -10.12 10.31 9.73
C GLU A 102 -10.60 9.59 11.01
N GLU A 103 -11.79 9.94 11.53
CA GLU A 103 -12.32 9.30 12.74
C GLU A 103 -12.76 7.86 12.46
N GLN A 104 -13.36 7.57 11.30
CA GLN A 104 -13.66 6.19 10.89
C GLN A 104 -12.37 5.36 10.79
N TYR A 105 -11.28 5.93 10.27
CA TYR A 105 -9.98 5.25 10.25
C TYR A 105 -9.40 5.07 11.67
N ALA A 106 -9.55 6.06 12.55
CA ALA A 106 -9.16 5.94 13.94
C ALA A 106 -9.92 4.82 14.67
N ASP A 107 -11.21 4.65 14.37
CA ASP A 107 -12.03 3.55 14.89
C ASP A 107 -11.55 2.19 14.37
N LEU A 108 -11.17 2.08 13.10
CA LEU A 108 -10.55 0.86 12.55
C LEU A 108 -9.24 0.53 13.28
N ILE A 109 -8.40 1.53 13.58
CA ILE A 109 -7.17 1.32 14.36
C ILE A 109 -7.51 0.83 15.77
N ARG A 110 -8.45 1.46 16.48
CA ARG A 110 -8.88 1.05 17.82
C ARG A 110 -9.42 -0.37 17.84
N ALA A 111 -10.17 -0.78 16.81
CA ALA A 111 -10.71 -2.13 16.69
C ALA A 111 -9.62 -3.23 16.61
N THR A 112 -8.40 -2.86 16.20
CA THR A 112 -7.24 -3.77 16.21
C THR A 112 -6.48 -3.80 17.54
N GLY A 113 -6.95 -3.06 18.56
CA GLY A 113 -6.30 -2.93 19.86
C GLY A 113 -5.10 -1.98 19.87
N ASN A 114 -4.93 -1.17 18.83
CA ASN A 114 -3.84 -0.19 18.70
C ASN A 114 -4.31 1.23 19.08
N ASP A 115 -3.34 2.06 19.49
CA ASP A 115 -3.58 3.48 19.77
C ASP A 115 -3.88 4.25 18.47
N PRO A 116 -4.93 5.09 18.41
CA PRO A 116 -5.24 5.90 17.24
C PRO A 116 -4.20 6.99 16.91
N VAL A 117 -3.07 7.08 17.62
CA VAL A 117 -1.94 7.94 17.24
C VAL A 117 -1.54 7.77 15.77
N HIS A 118 -1.67 6.56 15.21
CA HIS A 118 -1.36 6.25 13.81
C HIS A 118 -2.37 6.80 12.79
N LYS A 119 -3.47 7.43 13.25
CA LYS A 119 -4.51 7.99 12.36
C LYS A 119 -3.99 9.13 11.47
N TRP A 120 -2.87 9.75 11.83
CA TRP A 120 -2.22 10.81 11.03
C TRP A 120 -1.97 10.37 9.58
N LEU A 121 -1.74 9.07 9.35
CA LEU A 121 -1.45 8.51 8.03
C LEU A 121 -2.64 8.61 7.06
N PHE A 122 -3.88 8.73 7.57
CA PHE A 122 -5.08 8.76 6.74
C PHE A 122 -5.08 9.90 5.73
N GLY A 123 -4.80 11.13 6.17
CA GLY A 123 -4.79 12.30 5.30
C GLY A 123 -3.79 12.17 4.14
N PRO A 124 -2.49 11.90 4.42
CA PRO A 124 -1.48 11.64 3.41
C PRO A 124 -1.83 10.46 2.48
N MET A 125 -2.32 9.34 3.01
CA MET A 125 -2.73 8.20 2.17
C MET A 125 -3.89 8.56 1.23
N ARG A 126 -4.94 9.20 1.76
CA ARG A 126 -6.08 9.63 0.94
C ARG A 126 -5.63 10.54 -0.20
N ARG A 127 -4.75 11.50 0.09
CA ARG A 127 -4.16 12.39 -0.91
C ARG A 127 -3.36 11.61 -1.95
N PHE A 128 -2.46 10.74 -1.51
CA PHE A 128 -1.58 9.97 -2.38
C PHE A 128 -2.35 9.06 -3.34
N PHE A 129 -3.35 8.32 -2.85
CA PHE A 129 -4.22 7.49 -3.70
C PHE A 129 -5.04 8.34 -4.67
N SER A 130 -5.54 9.50 -4.23
CA SER A 130 -6.28 10.42 -5.10
C SER A 130 -5.43 10.97 -6.24
N GLU A 131 -4.19 11.39 -5.94
CA GLU A 131 -3.24 11.90 -6.94
C GLU A 131 -2.86 10.77 -7.92
N ALA A 132 -2.47 9.60 -7.43
CA ALA A 132 -2.15 8.44 -8.28
C ALA A 132 -3.33 8.01 -9.17
N ALA A 133 -4.56 8.00 -8.64
CA ALA A 133 -5.76 7.69 -9.41
C ALA A 133 -6.03 8.73 -10.51
N SER A 134 -5.88 10.03 -10.20
CA SER A 134 -6.05 11.12 -11.16
C SER A 134 -5.06 11.02 -12.32
N ASP A 135 -3.82 10.63 -12.02
CA ASP A 135 -2.76 10.49 -13.01
C ASP A 135 -2.79 9.14 -13.75
N GLY A 136 -3.74 8.26 -13.42
CA GLY A 136 -3.87 6.94 -14.03
C GLY A 136 -2.73 5.97 -13.67
N LEU A 137 -2.07 6.20 -12.54
CA LEU A 137 -0.92 5.45 -12.05
C LEU A 137 -1.32 4.22 -11.22
N ALA A 138 -0.42 3.26 -11.18
CA ALA A 138 -0.42 2.15 -10.23
C ALA A 138 0.32 2.56 -8.96
N ILE A 139 0.23 1.73 -7.91
CA ILE A 139 0.99 1.90 -6.68
C ILE A 139 1.78 0.63 -6.36
N VAL A 140 3.04 0.81 -5.96
CA VAL A 140 3.84 -0.21 -5.28
C VAL A 140 3.93 0.18 -3.82
N MET A 141 3.61 -0.76 -2.91
CA MET A 141 3.76 -0.58 -1.47
C MET A 141 4.82 -1.54 -0.97
N LEU A 142 5.78 -1.04 -0.20
CA LEU A 142 6.90 -1.80 0.33
C LEU A 142 6.98 -1.58 1.85
N TRP A 143 7.12 -2.65 2.62
CA TRP A 143 7.19 -2.57 4.08
C TRP A 143 8.00 -3.69 4.71
N GLY A 144 8.63 -3.40 5.84
CA GLY A 144 9.54 -4.31 6.51
C GLY A 144 9.58 -4.12 8.02
N ARG A 145 10.31 -5.01 8.69
CA ARG A 145 10.59 -5.00 10.13
C ARG A 145 12.02 -4.63 10.43
#